data_AF-A0AAN9BAY0-F1
#
_entry.id   AF-A0AAN9BAY0-F1
#
_cell.length_a   1.000
_cell.length_b   1.000
_cell.length_c   1.000
_cell.angle_alpha   90.00
_cell.angle_beta   90.00
_cell.angle_gamma   90.00
#
_symmetry.space_group_name_H-M   'P 1'
#
loop_
_entity.id
_entity.type
_entity.pdbx_description
1 polymer ?
#
loop_
_entity_poly.entity_id
_entity_poly.type
_entity_poly.pdbx_seq_one_letter_code
_entity_poly.pdbx_strand_id
1 'polypeptide(L)'
;MAELLLDSNIRVWVFLPIVVITFLIGIIRHYVTILLSSEKKSDLQQVADSHALIRSRVLRENGKYIPKQSYLMRKSFFNNEERGFFKVEKRESQAKNPMTDPSMMTDMMKGNVTNVLPMIIIGGWINWAFSGFLTTKVPFPLTLRFKPMLQRGVELASLDASWVSSASWYFLNVFGLRSMYTLILGQDNAADQTRAMQDQMSGSAMMAPPDPMKAFKAEWEALEVCCHEWALEGVEEELTGGIVQPETIYIKNKFA
;
A
#
# COMPACT_ATOMS: atom_id res chain seq x y z
N MET A 1 6.83 -8.21 -41.49
CA MET A 1 5.94 -8.33 -40.32
C MET A 1 4.76 -9.18 -40.80
N ALA A 2 4.74 -10.48 -40.52
CA ALA A 2 3.68 -11.36 -41.03
C ALA A 2 2.36 -11.03 -40.32
N GLU A 3 1.36 -10.58 -41.06
CA GLU A 3 -0.01 -10.47 -40.57
C GLU A 3 -0.63 -11.87 -40.64
N LEU A 4 -0.81 -12.50 -39.48
CA LEU A 4 -1.57 -13.75 -39.40
C LEU A 4 -3.06 -13.41 -39.36
N LEU A 5 -3.82 -14.10 -40.20
CA LEU A 5 -5.28 -14.11 -40.11
C LEU A 5 -5.66 -15.15 -39.04
N LEU A 6 -6.23 -14.68 -37.93
CA LEU A 6 -6.77 -15.54 -36.87
C LEU A 6 -8.24 -15.84 -37.14
N ASP A 7 -8.70 -17.02 -36.71
CA ASP A 7 -10.12 -17.38 -36.75
C ASP A 7 -10.94 -16.40 -35.88
N SER A 8 -12.01 -15.86 -36.46
CA SER A 8 -12.95 -14.97 -35.77
C SER A 8 -13.58 -15.63 -34.54
N ASN A 9 -13.70 -16.95 -34.51
CA ASN A 9 -14.22 -17.68 -33.35
C ASN A 9 -13.36 -17.48 -32.09
N ILE A 10 -12.03 -17.34 -32.23
CA ILE A 10 -11.11 -17.13 -31.10
C ILE A 10 -11.47 -15.83 -30.35
N ARG A 11 -11.96 -14.82 -31.06
CA ARG A 11 -12.38 -13.54 -30.46
C ARG A 11 -13.58 -13.72 -29.52
N VAL A 12 -14.56 -14.50 -29.93
CA VAL A 12 -15.83 -14.65 -29.18
C VAL A 12 -15.69 -15.69 -28.07
N TRP A 13 -14.95 -16.77 -28.33
CA TRP A 13 -14.88 -17.93 -27.42
C TRP A 13 -13.69 -17.92 -26.46
N VAL A 14 -12.66 -17.11 -26.73
CA VAL A 14 -11.45 -17.07 -25.89
C VAL A 14 -11.16 -15.66 -25.42
N PHE A 15 -11.05 -14.70 -26.33
CA PHE A 15 -10.66 -13.33 -25.97
C PHE A 15 -11.65 -12.67 -25.01
N LEU A 16 -12.94 -12.61 -25.37
CA LEU A 16 -13.97 -11.96 -24.56
C LEU A 16 -14.26 -12.73 -23.24
N PRO A 17 -14.37 -14.08 -23.25
CA PRO A 17 -14.56 -14.82 -22.01
C PRO A 17 -13.43 -14.64 -21.00
N ILE A 18 -12.16 -14.56 -21.43
CA ILE A 18 -11.05 -14.30 -20.52
C ILE A 18 -11.20 -12.92 -19.85
N VAL A 19 -11.63 -11.89 -20.57
CA VAL A 19 -11.89 -10.55 -20.00
C VAL A 19 -13.02 -10.61 -18.97
N VAL A 20 -14.12 -11.28 -19.27
CA VAL A 20 -15.25 -11.40 -18.34
C VAL A 20 -14.88 -12.21 -17.09
N ILE A 21 -14.18 -13.34 -17.27
CA ILE A 21 -13.73 -14.19 -16.16
C ILE A 21 -12.76 -13.42 -15.26
N THR A 22 -11.77 -12.74 -15.84
CA THR A 22 -10.81 -11.93 -15.06
C THR A 22 -11.51 -10.84 -14.27
N PHE A 23 -12.47 -10.15 -14.90
CA PHE A 23 -13.26 -9.10 -14.28
C PHE A 23 -14.09 -9.59 -13.09
N LEU A 24 -14.90 -10.64 -13.31
CA LEU A 24 -15.79 -11.19 -12.27
C LEU A 24 -15.00 -11.78 -11.10
N ILE A 25 -13.89 -12.47 -11.38
CA ILE A 25 -13.04 -13.01 -10.32
C ILE A 25 -12.40 -11.88 -9.51
N GLY A 26 -12.00 -10.78 -10.14
CA GLY A 26 -11.50 -9.60 -9.43
C GLY A 26 -12.51 -9.07 -8.40
N ILE A 27 -13.78 -8.98 -8.80
CA ILE A 27 -14.88 -8.56 -7.93
C ILE A 27 -15.13 -9.57 -6.80
N ILE A 28 -15.25 -10.86 -7.13
CA ILE A 28 -15.48 -11.92 -6.13
C ILE A 28 -14.35 -11.91 -5.10
N ARG A 29 -13.09 -11.80 -5.55
CA ARG A 29 -11.94 -11.72 -4.68
C ARG A 29 -12.04 -10.53 -3.72
N HIS A 30 -12.38 -9.34 -4.22
CA HIS A 30 -12.52 -8.16 -3.36
C HIS A 30 -13.49 -8.41 -2.21
N TYR A 31 -14.68 -8.95 -2.49
CA TYR A 31 -15.66 -9.27 -1.45
C TYR A 31 -15.21 -10.40 -0.52
N VAL A 32 -14.57 -11.45 -1.06
CA VAL A 32 -14.02 -12.54 -0.23
C VAL A 32 -12.93 -12.01 0.71
N THR A 33 -12.08 -11.10 0.25
CA THR A 33 -11.05 -10.48 1.09
C THR A 33 -11.68 -9.62 2.19
N ILE A 34 -12.73 -8.86 1.91
CA ILE A 34 -13.47 -8.12 2.95
C ILE A 34 -14.05 -9.10 3.99
N LEU A 35 -14.66 -10.20 3.54
CA LEU A 35 -15.26 -11.20 4.44
C LEU A 35 -14.23 -11.96 5.29
N LEU A 36 -13.03 -12.18 4.75
CA LEU A 36 -11.93 -12.84 5.44
C LEU A 36 -11.07 -11.88 6.28
N SER A 37 -11.25 -10.57 6.12
CA SER A 37 -10.52 -9.58 6.89
C SER A 37 -11.02 -9.60 8.33
N SER A 38 -10.18 -10.11 9.23
CA SER A 38 -10.43 -10.06 10.66
C SER A 38 -9.70 -8.88 11.27
N GLU A 39 -10.39 -8.11 12.11
CA GLU A 39 -9.71 -7.17 12.99
C GLU A 39 -8.88 -7.96 14.01
N LYS A 40 -7.56 -7.76 14.00
CA LYS A 40 -6.67 -8.35 15.00
C LYS A 40 -6.90 -7.61 16.30
N LYS A 41 -7.22 -8.34 17.37
CA LYS A 41 -7.29 -7.75 18.73
C LYS A 41 -5.91 -7.24 19.10
N SER A 42 -5.72 -5.92 19.05
CA SER A 42 -4.50 -5.27 19.50
C SER A 42 -4.45 -5.25 21.02
N ASP A 43 -3.27 -5.46 21.58
CA ASP A 43 -3.04 -5.29 23.01
C ASP A 43 -3.20 -3.81 23.40
N LEU A 44 -3.88 -3.54 24.51
CA LEU A 44 -4.13 -2.18 25.01
C LEU A 44 -2.81 -1.44 25.26
N GLN A 45 -1.80 -2.17 25.74
CA GLN A 45 -0.49 -1.60 26.02
C GLN A 45 0.22 -1.16 24.73
N GLN A 46 0.20 -1.99 23.69
CA GLN A 46 0.78 -1.65 22.38
C GLN A 46 0.09 -0.44 21.73
N VAL A 47 -1.23 -0.34 21.88
CA VAL A 47 -2.00 0.80 21.39
C VAL A 47 -1.63 2.07 22.14
N ALA A 48 -1.52 2.01 23.48
CA ALA A 48 -1.10 3.14 24.29
C ALA A 48 0.31 3.65 23.90
N ASP A 49 1.25 2.73 23.71
CA ASP A 49 2.63 3.02 23.27
C ASP A 49 2.64 3.70 21.89
N SER A 50 1.84 3.20 20.94
CA SER A 50 1.69 3.79 19.60
C SER A 50 1.13 5.21 19.66
N HIS A 51 0.09 5.44 20.46
CA HIS A 51 -0.47 6.78 20.65
C HIS A 51 0.50 7.74 21.33
N ALA A 52 1.32 7.26 22.28
CA ALA A 52 2.35 8.08 22.92
C ALA A 52 3.42 8.53 21.90
N LEU A 53 3.86 7.64 21.01
CA LEU A 53 4.76 7.98 19.90
C LEU A 53 4.14 9.00 18.93
N ILE A 54 2.89 8.79 18.52
CA ILE A 54 2.18 9.72 17.64
C ILE A 54 2.06 11.09 18.31
N ARG A 55 1.74 11.14 19.60
CA ARG A 55 1.65 12.37 20.38
C ARG A 55 2.98 13.11 20.44
N SER A 56 4.09 12.40 20.63
CA SER A 56 5.43 13.00 20.58
C SER A 56 5.76 13.56 19.20
N ARG A 57 5.45 12.81 18.13
CA ARG A 57 5.66 13.29 16.76
C ARG A 57 4.87 14.56 16.47
N VAL A 58 3.60 14.60 16.85
CA VAL A 58 2.75 15.79 16.70
C VAL A 58 3.29 16.96 17.53
N LEU A 59 3.79 16.70 18.74
CA LEU A 59 4.43 17.73 19.56
C LEU A 59 5.69 18.28 18.87
N ARG A 60 6.47 17.43 18.21
CA ARG A 60 7.68 17.82 17.48
C ARG A 60 7.37 18.65 16.23
N GLU A 61 6.37 18.23 15.45
CA GLU A 61 6.01 18.89 14.18
C GLU A 61 5.14 20.14 14.37
N ASN A 62 4.18 20.08 15.30
CA ASN A 62 3.17 21.13 15.51
C ASN A 62 3.30 21.84 16.87
N GLY A 63 4.37 21.59 17.61
CA GLY A 63 4.63 22.24 18.91
C GLY A 63 4.84 23.75 18.84
N LYS A 64 5.00 24.32 17.64
CA LYS A 64 5.17 25.74 17.37
C LYS A 64 3.94 26.62 17.64
N TYR A 65 2.76 26.01 17.74
CA TYR A 65 1.50 26.74 17.99
C TYR A 65 1.08 26.80 19.47
N ILE A 66 1.77 26.08 20.37
CA ILE A 66 1.48 26.09 21.82
C ILE A 66 2.52 26.91 22.60
N PRO A 67 2.16 27.65 23.66
CA PRO A 67 3.09 28.55 24.33
C PRO A 67 4.39 27.86 24.73
N LYS A 68 5.52 28.57 24.67
CA LYS A 68 6.85 28.02 24.98
C LYS A 68 6.89 27.24 26.30
N GLN A 69 6.27 27.77 27.35
CA GLN A 69 6.19 27.09 28.64
C GLN A 69 5.45 25.76 28.57
N SER A 70 4.35 25.73 27.82
CA SER A 70 3.54 24.53 27.57
C SER A 70 4.29 23.49 26.74
N TYR A 71 5.08 23.92 25.75
CA TYR A 71 5.93 23.03 24.97
C TYR A 71 7.04 22.42 25.82
N LEU A 72 7.77 23.25 26.58
CA LEU A 72 8.88 22.80 27.43
C LEU A 72 8.41 21.82 28.52
N MET A 73 7.23 22.06 29.12
CA MET A 73 6.63 21.13 30.08
C MET A 73 6.36 19.75 29.44
N ARG A 74 5.78 19.72 28.24
CA ARG A 74 5.51 18.46 27.51
C ARG A 74 6.79 17.78 27.03
N LYS A 75 7.78 18.55 26.55
CA LYS A 75 9.11 18.04 26.21
C LYS A 75 9.78 17.42 27.44
N SER A 76 9.69 18.06 28.60
CA SER A 76 10.23 17.51 29.86
C SER A 76 9.52 16.22 30.28
N PHE A 77 8.19 16.10 30.09
CA PHE A 77 7.46 14.87 30.39
C PHE A 77 7.94 13.67 29.56
N PHE A 78 8.31 13.89 28.29
CA PHE A 78 8.82 12.82 27.43
C PHE A 78 10.33 12.56 27.60
N ASN A 79 11.14 13.62 27.72
CA ASN A 79 12.60 13.54 27.63
C ASN A 79 13.36 13.59 28.95
N ASN A 80 12.72 13.86 30.09
CA ASN A 80 13.42 13.93 31.38
C ASN A 80 14.19 12.62 31.67
N GLU A 81 15.41 12.76 32.16
CA GLU A 81 16.32 11.64 32.37
C GLU A 81 15.83 10.62 33.41
N GLU A 82 15.14 11.09 34.46
CA GLU A 82 14.68 10.25 35.57
C GLU A 82 13.20 9.86 35.46
N ARG A 83 12.36 10.75 34.92
CA ARG A 83 10.89 10.58 34.87
C ARG A 83 10.29 10.60 33.47
N GLY A 84 11.12 10.67 32.44
CA GLY A 84 10.67 10.75 31.05
C GLY A 84 9.98 9.45 30.64
N PHE A 85 8.81 9.56 30.01
CA PHE A 85 8.03 8.41 29.54
C PHE A 85 8.89 7.43 28.71
N PHE A 86 9.74 7.94 27.81
CA PHE A 86 10.59 7.11 26.94
C PHE A 86 11.78 6.42 27.64
N LYS A 87 12.17 6.86 28.85
CA LYS A 87 13.25 6.25 29.64
C LYS A 87 12.74 5.33 30.74
N VAL A 88 11.60 5.66 31.36
CA VAL A 88 11.00 4.92 32.48
C VAL A 88 10.28 3.66 31.99
N GLU A 89 9.55 3.74 30.87
CA GLU A 89 8.84 2.59 30.32
C GLU A 89 9.77 1.69 29.50
N LYS A 90 10.69 1.00 30.19
CA LYS A 90 11.45 -0.10 29.60
C LYS A 90 10.52 -1.28 29.41
N ARG A 91 9.89 -1.36 28.23
CA ARG A 91 9.15 -2.55 27.82
C ARG A 91 10.16 -3.64 27.49
N GLU A 92 9.89 -4.89 27.89
CA GLU A 92 10.70 -6.00 27.40
C GLU A 92 10.68 -5.93 25.87
N SER A 93 11.87 -5.81 25.27
CA SER A 93 11.96 -5.86 23.82
C SER A 93 11.40 -7.20 23.41
N GLN A 94 10.21 -7.20 22.81
CA GLN A 94 9.79 -8.27 21.92
C GLN A 94 10.63 -8.26 20.63
N ALA A 95 11.92 -7.88 20.71
CA ALA A 95 12.95 -8.25 19.76
C ALA A 95 13.28 -9.73 19.89
N LYS A 96 12.25 -10.58 19.91
CA LYS A 96 12.37 -11.85 19.21
C LYS A 96 12.36 -11.45 17.75
N ASN A 97 13.48 -11.65 17.07
CA ASN A 97 13.62 -11.46 15.64
C ASN A 97 12.31 -11.86 14.92
N PRO A 98 11.90 -11.18 13.84
CA PRO A 98 10.77 -11.61 13.01
C PRO A 98 10.89 -13.07 12.52
N MET A 99 12.09 -13.64 12.62
CA MET A 99 12.41 -15.03 12.31
C MET A 99 12.12 -16.03 13.44
N THR A 100 11.94 -15.56 14.68
CA THR A 100 11.68 -16.41 15.86
C THR A 100 10.22 -16.38 16.32
N ASP A 101 9.37 -15.56 15.71
CA ASP A 101 7.92 -15.64 15.92
C ASP A 101 7.22 -16.10 14.62
N PRO A 102 7.02 -17.41 14.45
CA PRO A 102 6.40 -17.99 13.27
C PRO A 102 5.01 -17.40 12.96
N SER A 103 4.33 -16.84 13.96
CA SER A 103 2.97 -16.31 13.82
C SER A 103 2.90 -15.02 12.99
N MET A 104 3.79 -14.05 13.23
CA MET A 104 3.78 -12.74 12.55
C MET A 104 4.31 -12.82 11.11
N MET A 105 5.32 -13.67 10.87
CA MET A 105 5.79 -13.99 9.53
C MET A 105 4.73 -14.76 8.73
N THR A 106 4.00 -15.67 9.38
CA THR A 106 2.88 -16.40 8.76
C THR A 106 1.74 -15.45 8.41
N ASP A 107 1.39 -14.46 9.24
CA ASP A 107 0.34 -13.50 8.93
C ASP A 107 0.66 -12.66 7.68
N MET A 108 1.91 -12.19 7.56
CA MET A 108 2.38 -11.42 6.41
C MET A 108 2.49 -12.28 5.14
N MET A 109 3.05 -13.48 5.25
CA MET A 109 3.13 -14.43 4.15
C MET A 109 1.75 -14.88 3.71
N LYS A 110 0.84 -15.14 4.65
CA LYS A 110 -0.54 -15.53 4.37
C LYS A 110 -1.25 -14.42 3.61
N GLY A 111 -1.11 -13.16 4.00
CA GLY A 111 -1.67 -12.02 3.25
C GLY A 111 -1.14 -11.95 1.82
N ASN A 112 0.15 -12.18 1.60
CA ASN A 112 0.72 -12.14 0.25
C ASN A 112 0.35 -13.38 -0.59
N VAL A 113 0.37 -14.56 0.02
CA VAL A 113 0.02 -15.83 -0.64
C VAL A 113 -1.46 -15.88 -0.99
N THR A 114 -2.37 -15.45 -0.11
CA THR A 114 -3.81 -15.37 -0.42
C THR A 114 -4.10 -14.39 -1.54
N ASN A 115 -3.23 -13.40 -1.76
CA ASN A 115 -3.35 -12.42 -2.83
C ASN A 115 -2.79 -12.90 -4.18
N VAL A 116 -1.67 -13.63 -4.19
CA VAL A 116 -0.98 -14.08 -5.42
C VAL A 116 -1.46 -15.46 -5.89
N LEU A 117 -1.81 -16.35 -4.97
CA LEU A 117 -2.16 -17.73 -5.28
C LEU A 117 -3.36 -17.86 -6.23
N PRO A 118 -4.48 -17.13 -6.05
CA PRO A 118 -5.62 -17.23 -6.97
C PRO A 118 -5.23 -16.85 -8.41
N MET A 119 -4.41 -15.79 -8.56
CA MET A 119 -3.97 -15.31 -9.87
C MET A 119 -3.16 -16.36 -10.63
N ILE A 120 -2.26 -17.07 -9.95
CA ILE A 120 -1.44 -18.13 -10.54
C ILE A 120 -2.28 -19.35 -10.88
N ILE A 121 -3.19 -19.78 -9.99
CA ILE A 121 -4.06 -20.94 -10.22
C ILE A 121 -4.91 -20.71 -11.47
N ILE A 122 -5.54 -19.54 -11.60
CA ILE A 122 -6.38 -19.22 -12.75
C ILE A 122 -5.55 -19.08 -14.01
N GLY A 123 -4.37 -18.45 -13.95
CA GLY A 123 -3.46 -18.38 -15.09
C GLY A 123 -2.98 -19.76 -15.56
N GLY A 124 -2.76 -20.69 -14.62
CA GLY A 124 -2.48 -22.09 -14.90
C GLY A 124 -3.65 -22.81 -15.56
N TRP A 125 -4.87 -22.60 -15.05
CA TRP A 125 -6.10 -23.17 -15.61
C TRP A 125 -6.38 -22.65 -17.03
N ILE A 126 -6.23 -21.34 -17.27
CA ILE A 126 -6.37 -20.75 -18.61
C ILE A 126 -5.33 -21.31 -19.57
N ASN A 127 -4.08 -21.45 -19.11
CA ASN A 127 -3.04 -22.04 -19.94
C ASN A 127 -3.31 -23.51 -20.27
N TRP A 128 -3.97 -24.26 -19.39
CA TRP A 128 -4.37 -25.64 -19.66
C TRP A 128 -5.59 -25.71 -20.60
N ALA A 129 -6.63 -24.91 -20.33
CA ALA A 129 -7.89 -24.92 -21.08
C ALA A 129 -7.78 -24.30 -22.49
N PHE A 130 -6.93 -23.28 -22.65
CA PHE A 130 -6.79 -22.51 -23.88
C PHE A 130 -5.33 -22.56 -24.40
N SER A 131 -4.74 -23.76 -24.43
CA SER A 131 -3.41 -24.01 -25.00
C SER A 131 -3.45 -24.23 -26.51
N GLY A 132 -2.31 -24.07 -27.20
CA GLY A 132 -2.12 -24.53 -28.57
C GLY A 132 -2.43 -23.52 -29.67
N PHE A 133 -2.83 -22.28 -29.35
CA PHE A 133 -3.15 -21.25 -30.34
C PHE A 133 -2.77 -19.84 -29.87
N LEU A 134 -2.72 -18.90 -30.81
CA LEU A 134 -2.47 -17.47 -30.58
C LEU A 134 -3.77 -16.73 -30.31
N THR A 135 -3.78 -15.82 -29.34
CA THR A 135 -4.99 -15.08 -28.96
C THR A 135 -5.06 -13.71 -29.61
N THR A 136 -4.00 -12.91 -29.51
CA THR A 136 -3.96 -11.55 -30.05
C THR A 136 -2.54 -11.09 -30.35
N LYS A 137 -2.41 -9.98 -31.06
CA LYS A 137 -1.16 -9.27 -31.32
C LYS A 137 -1.16 -7.97 -30.53
N VAL A 138 -0.09 -7.74 -29.79
CA VAL A 138 0.10 -6.52 -29.00
C VAL A 138 0.65 -5.41 -29.92
N PRO A 139 0.18 -4.15 -29.83
CA PRO A 139 0.52 -3.09 -30.79
C PRO A 139 1.91 -2.46 -30.57
N PHE A 140 2.75 -3.02 -29.70
CA PHE A 140 4.09 -2.54 -29.41
C PHE A 140 5.12 -3.69 -29.49
N PRO A 141 6.36 -3.40 -29.92
CA PRO A 141 7.40 -4.41 -30.05
C PRO A 141 7.83 -4.92 -28.67
N LEU A 142 7.96 -6.24 -28.54
CA LEU A 142 8.38 -6.94 -27.33
C LEU A 142 9.75 -7.60 -27.56
N THR A 143 10.57 -7.67 -26.52
CA THR A 143 11.91 -8.28 -26.65
C THR A 143 11.80 -9.81 -26.73
N LEU A 144 12.71 -10.42 -27.50
CA LEU A 144 12.72 -11.87 -27.76
C LEU A 144 12.87 -12.72 -26.47
N ARG A 145 13.43 -12.17 -25.40
CA ARG A 145 13.60 -12.87 -24.12
C ARG A 145 12.29 -13.15 -23.41
N PHE A 146 11.23 -12.38 -23.68
CA PHE A 146 9.89 -12.64 -23.14
C PHE A 146 9.11 -13.69 -23.95
N LYS A 147 9.58 -14.05 -25.14
CA LYS A 147 8.91 -15.00 -26.03
C LYS A 147 8.51 -16.34 -25.36
N PRO A 148 9.39 -17.07 -24.64
CA PRO A 148 9.00 -18.33 -24.01
C PRO A 148 7.92 -18.17 -22.94
N MET A 149 7.82 -16.98 -22.33
CA MET A 149 6.77 -16.67 -21.37
C MET A 149 5.46 -16.27 -22.06
N LEU A 150 5.56 -15.49 -23.15
CA LEU A 150 4.41 -14.92 -23.86
C LEU A 150 3.71 -15.88 -24.82
N GLN A 151 4.44 -16.89 -25.29
CA GLN A 151 3.97 -17.88 -26.26
C GLN A 151 3.94 -19.28 -25.66
N ARG A 152 3.72 -19.38 -24.35
CA ARG A 152 3.61 -20.66 -23.67
C ARG A 152 2.46 -21.46 -24.31
N GLY A 153 2.79 -22.68 -24.78
CA GLY A 153 1.85 -23.54 -25.51
C GLY A 153 1.85 -23.39 -27.03
N VAL A 154 2.77 -22.63 -27.62
CA VAL A 154 2.92 -22.47 -29.09
C VAL A 154 4.37 -22.75 -29.50
N GLU A 155 4.58 -23.73 -30.39
CA GLU A 155 5.91 -24.23 -30.77
C GLU A 155 6.52 -23.53 -32.01
N LEU A 156 6.21 -22.25 -32.25
CA LEU A 156 6.75 -21.51 -33.41
C LEU A 156 7.95 -20.63 -33.06
N ALA A 157 9.16 -21.17 -33.26
CA ALA A 157 10.43 -20.50 -32.97
C ALA A 157 10.70 -19.24 -33.81
N SER A 158 10.11 -19.11 -35.00
CA SER A 158 10.28 -17.95 -35.91
C SER A 158 9.26 -16.83 -35.73
N LEU A 159 8.21 -17.04 -34.94
CA LEU A 159 7.14 -16.05 -34.74
C LEU A 159 7.64 -14.82 -33.96
N ASP A 160 7.12 -13.64 -34.29
CA ASP A 160 7.42 -12.42 -33.54
C ASP A 160 6.86 -12.48 -32.10
N ALA A 161 7.55 -11.88 -31.13
CA ALA A 161 7.16 -11.89 -29.71
C ALA A 161 5.93 -11.01 -29.41
N SER A 162 5.48 -10.21 -30.38
CA SER A 162 4.24 -9.42 -30.31
C SER A 162 2.97 -10.27 -30.33
N TRP A 163 3.05 -11.50 -30.82
CA TRP A 163 1.94 -12.46 -30.77
C TRP A 163 1.91 -13.16 -29.42
N VAL A 164 0.76 -13.12 -28.74
CA VAL A 164 0.62 -13.60 -27.36
C VAL A 164 -0.38 -14.76 -27.27
N SER A 165 -0.11 -15.67 -26.33
CA SER A 165 -1.02 -16.76 -25.97
C SER A 165 -2.15 -16.28 -25.05
N SER A 166 -3.10 -17.16 -24.79
CA SER A 166 -4.25 -16.94 -23.90
C SER A 166 -3.83 -16.61 -22.46
N ALA A 167 -2.78 -17.27 -21.96
CA ALA A 167 -2.25 -17.03 -20.62
C ALA A 167 -1.66 -15.61 -20.49
N SER A 168 -0.96 -15.13 -21.51
CA SER A 168 -0.41 -13.78 -21.52
C SER A 168 -1.50 -12.72 -21.67
N TRP A 169 -2.54 -13.00 -22.44
CA TRP A 169 -3.74 -12.17 -22.50
C TRP A 169 -4.43 -12.07 -21.13
N TYR A 170 -4.54 -13.18 -20.40
CA TYR A 170 -5.04 -13.17 -19.02
C TYR A 170 -4.19 -12.27 -18.10
N PHE A 171 -2.87 -12.45 -18.10
CA PHE A 171 -1.99 -11.62 -17.27
C PHE A 171 -2.09 -10.13 -17.62
N LEU A 172 -2.19 -9.80 -18.90
CA LEU A 172 -2.43 -8.42 -19.35
C LEU A 172 -3.73 -7.86 -18.77
N ASN A 173 -4.83 -8.63 -18.79
CA ASN A 173 -6.09 -8.21 -18.18
C ASN A 173 -6.00 -8.06 -16.66
N VAL A 174 -5.32 -8.97 -15.96
CA VAL A 174 -5.15 -8.84 -14.51
C VAL A 174 -4.44 -7.53 -14.13
N PHE A 175 -3.40 -7.14 -14.87
CA PHE A 175 -2.69 -5.88 -14.62
C PHE A 175 -3.46 -4.65 -15.12
N GLY A 176 -4.16 -4.76 -16.26
CA GLY A 176 -4.88 -3.64 -16.88
C GLY A 176 -6.21 -3.28 -16.20
N LEU A 177 -6.94 -4.27 -15.67
CA LEU A 177 -8.27 -4.07 -15.06
C LEU A 177 -8.20 -3.41 -13.67
N ARG A 178 -7.01 -3.25 -13.09
CA ARG A 178 -6.79 -2.62 -11.78
C ARG A 178 -7.46 -1.24 -11.66
N SER A 179 -7.17 -0.33 -12.60
CA SER A 179 -7.72 1.03 -12.57
C SER A 179 -9.24 1.02 -12.70
N MET A 180 -9.78 0.02 -13.41
CA MET A 180 -11.22 -0.15 -13.57
C MET A 180 -11.87 -0.63 -12.27
N TYR A 181 -11.23 -1.54 -11.53
CA TYR A 181 -11.69 -1.95 -10.20
C TYR A 181 -11.70 -0.78 -9.22
N THR A 182 -10.67 0.08 -9.20
CA THR A 182 -10.65 1.26 -8.32
C THR A 182 -11.78 2.24 -8.66
N LEU A 183 -12.13 2.39 -9.94
CA LEU A 183 -13.25 3.24 -10.35
C LEU A 183 -14.60 2.69 -9.88
N ILE A 184 -14.78 1.37 -9.93
CA ILE A 184 -16.07 0.72 -9.62
C ILE A 184 -16.24 0.47 -8.12
N LEU A 185 -15.16 0.07 -7.43
CA LEU A 185 -15.17 -0.37 -6.03
C LEU A 185 -14.67 0.72 -5.05
N GLY A 186 -14.12 1.82 -5.55
CA GLY A 186 -13.63 2.94 -4.72
C GLY A 186 -12.21 2.75 -4.16
N GLN A 187 -11.86 3.60 -3.17
CA GLN A 187 -10.50 3.68 -2.62
C GLN A 187 -10.09 2.48 -1.74
N ASP A 188 -11.05 1.71 -1.22
CA ASP A 188 -10.80 0.51 -0.41
C ASP A 188 -10.66 -0.76 -1.26
N ASN A 189 -10.12 -0.63 -2.48
CA ASN A 189 -9.97 -1.76 -3.38
C ASN A 189 -8.88 -2.73 -2.89
N ALA A 190 -9.27 -3.68 -2.04
CA ALA A 190 -8.42 -4.78 -1.59
C ALA A 190 -7.90 -5.69 -2.74
N ALA A 191 -8.42 -5.53 -3.97
CA ALA A 191 -7.89 -6.22 -5.14
C ALA A 191 -6.62 -5.55 -5.71
N ASP A 192 -6.27 -4.34 -5.26
CA ASP A 192 -5.09 -3.62 -5.73
C ASP A 192 -3.77 -4.26 -5.26
N GLN A 193 -3.15 -5.03 -6.15
CA GLN A 193 -1.94 -5.83 -5.89
C GLN A 193 -0.62 -5.07 -6.07
N THR A 194 -0.58 -3.98 -6.85
CA THR A 194 0.71 -3.39 -7.23
C THR A 194 1.37 -2.67 -6.07
N ARG A 195 0.59 -2.09 -5.15
CA ARG A 195 1.16 -1.41 -3.97
C ARG A 195 1.90 -2.41 -3.08
N ALA A 196 1.27 -3.55 -2.78
CA ALA A 196 1.89 -4.62 -2.00
C ALA A 196 3.08 -5.28 -2.72
N MET A 197 2.99 -5.50 -4.04
CA MET A 197 4.08 -6.10 -4.82
C MET A 197 5.26 -5.14 -5.03
N GLN A 198 4.99 -3.84 -5.20
CA GLN A 198 6.00 -2.79 -5.24
C GLN A 198 6.69 -2.66 -3.87
N ASP A 199 5.94 -2.71 -2.77
CA ASP A 199 6.47 -2.71 -1.40
C ASP A 199 7.34 -3.95 -1.10
N GLN A 200 7.04 -5.08 -1.74
CA GLN A 200 7.86 -6.29 -1.64
C GLN A 200 9.14 -6.22 -2.47
N MET A 201 9.08 -5.66 -3.68
CA MET A 201 10.26 -5.50 -4.56
C MET A 201 11.20 -4.36 -4.11
N SER A 202 10.68 -3.31 -3.49
CA SER A 202 11.48 -2.21 -2.95
C SER A 202 12.18 -2.57 -1.62
N GLY A 203 11.93 -3.75 -1.07
CA GLY A 203 12.43 -4.16 0.24
C GLY A 203 11.82 -3.38 1.41
N SER A 204 10.85 -2.48 1.18
CA SER A 204 10.17 -1.73 2.25
C SER A 204 9.30 -2.63 3.13
N ALA A 205 8.87 -3.77 2.60
CA ALA A 205 8.14 -4.81 3.36
C ALA A 205 9.00 -5.54 4.41
N MET A 206 10.33 -5.37 4.41
CA MET A 206 11.24 -5.93 5.45
C MET A 206 11.47 -4.98 6.63
N MET A 207 10.79 -3.82 6.67
CA MET A 207 10.73 -3.00 7.87
C MET A 207 9.77 -3.67 8.85
N ALA A 208 10.30 -4.62 9.62
CA ALA A 208 9.65 -5.17 10.79
C ALA A 208 9.04 -4.02 11.62
N PRO A 209 7.90 -4.24 12.30
CA PRO A 209 7.37 -3.27 13.26
C PRO A 209 8.54 -2.82 14.15
N PRO A 210 8.85 -1.51 14.20
CA PRO A 210 10.00 -1.05 14.94
C PRO A 210 9.81 -1.50 16.40
N ASP A 211 10.81 -2.18 16.93
CA ASP A 211 10.89 -2.55 18.34
C ASP A 211 10.52 -1.32 19.18
N PRO A 212 9.50 -1.37 20.05
CA PRO A 212 9.02 -0.21 20.81
C PRO A 212 10.15 0.52 21.54
N MET A 213 11.14 -0.21 22.07
CA MET A 213 12.28 0.42 22.74
C MET A 213 13.20 1.19 21.79
N LYS A 214 13.43 0.67 20.57
CA LYS A 214 14.22 1.41 19.56
C LYS A 214 13.44 2.61 19.05
N ALA A 215 12.12 2.49 18.88
CA ALA A 215 11.25 3.59 18.50
C ALA A 215 11.23 4.69 19.58
N PHE A 216 11.13 4.33 20.87
CA PHE A 216 11.19 5.29 21.97
C PHE A 216 12.54 5.99 22.07
N LYS A 217 13.65 5.26 21.89
CA LYS A 217 14.98 5.87 21.88
C LYS A 217 15.15 6.85 20.71
N ALA A 218 14.77 6.45 19.51
CA ALA A 218 14.84 7.31 18.33
C ALA A 218 13.98 8.58 18.48
N GLU A 219 12.78 8.44 19.05
CA GLU A 219 11.90 9.58 19.29
C GLU A 219 12.43 10.50 20.41
N TRP A 220 13.03 9.92 21.46
CA TRP A 220 13.68 10.68 22.53
C TRP A 220 14.83 11.56 21.99
N GLU A 221 15.74 10.96 21.19
CA GLU A 221 16.84 11.66 20.53
C GLU A 221 16.32 12.75 19.57
N ALA A 222 15.28 12.44 18.79
CA ALA A 222 14.67 13.39 17.87
C ALA A 222 14.02 14.59 18.59
N LEU A 223 13.30 14.33 19.69
CA LEU A 223 12.65 15.39 20.47
C LEU A 223 13.66 16.24 21.25
N GLU A 224 14.82 15.68 21.60
CA GLU A 224 15.88 16.39 22.33
C GLU A 224 16.46 17.52 21.48
N VAL A 225 16.72 17.25 20.20
CA VAL A 225 17.24 18.22 19.23
C VAL A 225 16.23 19.34 18.91
N CYS A 226 14.93 19.10 19.05
CA CYS A 226 13.91 20.07 18.63
C CYS A 226 13.75 21.26 19.60
N CYS A 227 13.89 22.45 19.03
CA CYS A 227 13.66 23.73 19.71
C CYS A 227 12.24 24.24 19.48
N HIS A 228 11.75 25.07 20.41
CA HIS A 228 10.47 25.73 20.24
C HIS A 228 10.64 27.04 19.48
N GLU A 229 10.10 27.08 18.27
CA GLU A 229 9.93 28.29 17.48
C GLU A 229 8.47 28.72 17.58
N TRP A 230 8.21 29.91 18.11
CA TRP A 230 6.86 30.40 18.33
C TRP A 230 6.31 30.97 17.02
N ALA A 231 5.42 30.24 16.36
CA ALA A 231 4.88 30.66 15.07
C ALA A 231 3.92 31.84 15.16
N LEU A 232 3.43 32.16 16.36
CA LEU A 232 2.51 33.26 16.62
C LEU A 232 3.24 34.53 17.10
N GLU A 233 4.57 34.59 16.96
CA GLU A 233 5.34 35.80 17.27
C GLU A 233 5.09 36.84 16.18
N GLY A 234 4.54 38.01 16.54
CA GLY A 234 4.27 39.09 15.58
C GLY A 234 2.96 38.93 14.79
N VAL A 235 2.08 38.00 15.18
CA VAL A 235 0.77 37.81 14.54
C VAL A 235 -0.11 39.05 14.69
N GLU A 236 0.06 39.83 15.76
CA GLU A 236 -0.67 41.09 15.97
C GLU A 236 -0.28 42.17 14.95
N GLU A 237 1.01 42.24 14.60
CA GLU A 237 1.53 43.18 13.59
C GLU A 237 1.09 42.76 12.18
N GLU A 238 1.10 41.46 11.87
CA GLU A 238 0.57 40.93 10.61
C GLU A 238 -0.94 41.18 10.47
N LEU A 239 -1.70 40.99 11.54
CA LEU A 239 -3.15 41.21 11.57
C LEU A 239 -3.53 42.69 11.42
N THR A 240 -2.74 43.59 12.01
CA THR A 240 -3.00 45.03 11.96
C THR A 240 -2.41 45.71 10.72
N GLY A 241 -1.34 45.15 10.14
CA GLY A 241 -0.73 45.63 8.90
C GLY A 241 -1.41 45.14 7.62
N GLY A 242 -2.18 44.06 7.69
CA GLY A 242 -2.96 43.52 6.57
C GLY A 242 -4.28 44.27 6.34
N ILE A 243 -4.70 44.39 5.08
CA ILE A 243 -6.07 44.79 4.73
C ILE A 243 -6.98 43.66 5.20
N VAL A 244 -7.76 43.89 6.25
CA VAL A 244 -8.78 42.94 6.72
C VAL A 244 -9.78 42.71 5.59
N GLN A 245 -9.72 41.56 4.92
CA GLN A 245 -10.75 41.18 3.95
C GLN A 245 -12.05 40.92 4.74
N PRO A 246 -13.11 41.72 4.53
CA PRO A 246 -14.32 41.61 5.35
C PRO A 246 -15.06 40.27 5.17
N GLU A 247 -14.79 39.53 4.10
CA GLU A 247 -15.51 38.29 3.76
C GLU A 247 -15.22 37.11 4.72
N THR A 248 -14.06 37.09 5.40
CA THR A 248 -13.71 36.00 6.33
C THR A 248 -14.30 36.16 7.73
N ILE A 249 -14.82 37.34 8.10
CA ILE A 249 -15.44 37.59 9.41
C ILE A 249 -16.92 37.13 9.44
N TYR A 250 -17.60 37.13 8.28
CA TYR A 250 -19.04 36.84 8.20
C TYR A 250 -19.41 35.36 7.94
N ILE A 251 -18.46 34.44 7.82
CA ILE A 251 -18.74 33.00 7.64
C ILE A 251 -18.63 32.25 8.98
N LYS A 252 -19.32 32.75 9.99
CA LYS A 252 -19.76 31.96 11.16
C LYS A 252 -21.24 32.26 11.36
N ASN A 253 -22.08 31.55 10.59
CA ASN A 253 -23.47 31.13 10.88
C ASN A 253 -24.29 30.89 9.59
N LYS A 254 -23.84 29.91 8.81
CA LYS A 254 -24.67 29.08 7.91
C LYS A 254 -23.94 27.74 7.95
N PHE A 255 -24.22 26.81 8.85
CA PHE A 255 -25.48 26.13 9.06
C PHE A 255 -25.60 25.73 10.55
N ALA A 256 -26.68 26.19 11.19
CA ALA A 256 -27.47 25.32 12.05
C ALA A 256 -28.34 24.42 11.15
#